data_AF-A0A183U6B3-F1
#
_entry.id   AF-A0A183U6B3-F1
#
_cell.length_a   1.000
_cell.length_b   1.000
_cell.length_c   1.000
_cell.angle_alpha   90.00
_cell.angle_beta   90.00
_cell.angle_gamma   90.00
#
_symmetry.space_group_name_H-M   'P 1'
#
loop_
_entity.id
_entity.type
_entity.pdbx_description
1 polymer ?
#
loop_
_entity_poly.entity_id
_entity_poly.type
_entity_poly.pdbx_seq_one_letter_code
_entity_poly.pdbx_strand_id
1 'polypeptide(L)' 'MLDVIEIFGYDVQPNFSTLQMRRSGTPVATDTLDKSKWFYNAEKRIVHIETKNFIDLCSDGDVEISWKNIL' A
#
# COMPACT_ATOMS: atom_id res chain seq x y z
N MET A 1 -0.15 -13.98 6.80
CA MET A 1 -0.71 -13.16 5.72
C MET A 1 -1.23 -11.86 6.30
N LEU A 2 -0.84 -10.73 5.72
CA LEU A 2 -1.34 -9.40 6.03
C LEU A 2 -2.19 -8.94 4.83
N ASP A 3 -3.45 -8.62 5.10
CA ASP A 3 -4.43 -8.23 4.07
C ASP A 3 -4.77 -6.74 4.11
N VAL A 4 -4.59 -6.10 5.27
CA VAL A 4 -5.00 -4.71 5.52
C VAL A 4 -3.83 -3.92 6.08
N ILE A 5 -3.61 -2.73 5.53
CA ILE A 5 -2.70 -1.70 6.06
C ILE A 5 -3.51 -0.42 6.26
N GLU A 6 -3.45 0.12 7.48
CA GLU A 6 -4.00 1.44 7.81
C GLU A 6 -2.91 2.37 8.30
N ILE A 7 -2.86 3.58 7.72
CA ILE A 7 -1.91 4.63 8.11
C ILE A 7 -2.72 5.81 8.65
N PHE A 8 -2.51 6.10 9.94
CA PHE A 8 -3.23 7.14 10.67
C PHE A 8 -2.45 8.45 10.66
N GLY A 9 -3.17 9.58 10.68
CA GLY A 9 -2.57 10.91 10.69
C GLY A 9 -1.91 11.29 9.36
N TYR A 10 -2.32 10.67 8.26
CA TYR A 10 -1.76 10.94 6.93
C TYR A 10 -2.30 12.28 6.39
N ASP A 11 -1.43 13.21 6.03
CA ASP A 11 -1.80 14.63 5.81
C ASP A 11 -2.38 14.96 4.45
N VAL A 12 -2.07 14.15 3.43
CA VAL A 12 -2.34 14.47 2.04
C VAL A 12 -3.02 13.32 1.33
N GLN A 13 -3.75 13.59 0.25
CA GLN A 13 -4.33 12.54 -0.58
C GLN A 13 -3.18 11.65 -1.14
N PRO A 14 -3.13 10.34 -0.83
CA PRO A 14 -2.11 9.44 -1.37
C PRO A 14 -2.28 9.29 -2.88
N ASN A 15 -1.17 9.33 -3.61
CA ASN A 15 -1.14 9.08 -5.04
C ASN A 15 -0.65 7.66 -5.37
N PHE A 16 -1.58 6.69 -5.31
CA PHE A 16 -1.29 5.27 -5.58
C PHE A 16 -0.92 4.96 -7.05
N SER A 17 -1.03 5.92 -7.97
CA SER A 17 -0.53 5.74 -9.34
C SER A 17 1.00 5.66 -9.41
N THR A 18 1.68 6.19 -8.39
CA THR A 18 3.15 6.19 -8.27
C THR A 18 3.67 5.04 -7.40
N LEU A 19 2.79 4.11 -7.02
CA LEU A 19 3.12 3.05 -6.09
C LEU A 19 4.21 2.13 -6.67
N GLN A 20 5.18 1.81 -5.84
CA GLN A 20 6.21 0.82 -6.08
C GLN A 20 6.21 -0.19 -4.92
N MET A 21 6.42 -1.46 -5.26
CA MET A 21 6.55 -2.53 -4.29
C MET A 21 7.81 -3.33 -4.57
N ARG A 22 8.55 -3.69 -3.53
CA ARG A 22 9.69 -4.60 -3.59
C ARG A 22 9.53 -5.70 -2.55
N ARG A 23 9.95 -6.92 -2.89
CA ARG A 23 10.09 -8.05 -1.98
C ARG A 23 11.54 -8.49 -1.98
N SER A 24 12.20 -8.40 -0.83
CA SER A 24 13.63 -8.66 -0.67
C SER A 24 14.48 -7.96 -1.75
N GLY A 25 14.18 -6.67 -1.99
CA GLY A 25 14.85 -5.82 -2.99
C GLY A 25 14.37 -6.00 -4.44
N THR A 26 13.66 -7.08 -4.76
CA THR A 26 13.17 -7.37 -6.12
C THR A 26 11.87 -6.62 -6.40
N PRO A 27 11.78 -5.81 -7.47
CA PRO A 27 10.53 -5.15 -7.86
C PRO A 27 9.42 -6.15 -8.15
N VAL A 28 8.21 -5.84 -7.69
CA VAL A 28 7.00 -6.63 -7.93
C VAL A 28 6.05 -5.84 -8.81
N ALA A 29 5.40 -6.52 -9.77
CA ALA A 29 4.39 -5.90 -10.61
C ALA A 29 3.14 -5.54 -9.77
N THR A 30 2.76 -4.26 -9.77
CA THR A 30 1.69 -3.71 -8.92
C THR A 30 0.41 -3.37 -9.70
N ASP A 31 0.43 -3.57 -11.01
CA ASP A 31 -0.69 -3.43 -11.94
C ASP A 31 -1.76 -4.52 -11.75
N THR A 32 -1.35 -5.67 -11.22
CA THR A 32 -2.24 -6.81 -10.92
C THR A 32 -2.90 -6.75 -9.53
N LEU A 33 -2.50 -5.78 -8.69
CA LEU A 33 -3.09 -5.62 -7.36
C LEU A 33 -4.55 -5.15 -7.48
N ASP A 34 -5.45 -5.85 -6.79
CA ASP A 34 -6.82 -5.37 -6.61
C ASP A 34 -6.82 -4.18 -5.64
N LYS A 35 -7.05 -2.98 -6.20
CA LYS A 35 -7.11 -1.71 -5.47
C LYS A 35 -8.55 -1.23 -5.22
N SER A 36 -9.57 -2.07 -5.48
CA SER A 36 -10.99 -1.68 -5.39
C SER A 36 -11.41 -1.21 -4.00
N LYS A 37 -10.70 -1.65 -2.96
CA LYS A 37 -10.93 -1.27 -1.56
C LYS A 37 -9.91 -0.28 -1.02
N TRP A 38 -9.08 0.32 -1.86
CA TRP A 38 -8.08 1.28 -1.42
C TRP A 38 -8.69 2.68 -1.42
N PHE A 39 -8.62 3.37 -0.29
CA PHE A 39 -9.17 4.71 -0.19
C PHE A 39 -8.45 5.57 0.86
N TYR A 40 -8.67 6.86 0.78
CA TYR A 40 -8.24 7.83 1.78
C TYR A 40 -9.47 8.48 2.41
N ASN A 41 -9.58 8.38 3.73
CA ASN A 41 -10.58 9.13 4.49
C ASN A 41 -9.92 10.43 4.97
N ALA A 42 -10.23 11.54 4.29
CA ALA A 42 -9.67 12.85 4.59
C ALA A 42 -10.12 13.41 5.95
N GLU A 43 -11.36 13.14 6.37
CA GLU A 43 -11.88 13.61 7.67
C GLU A 43 -11.13 12.98 8.84
N LYS A 44 -10.80 11.70 8.72
CA LYS A 44 -10.09 10.93 9.75
C LYS A 44 -8.58 10.91 9.54
N ARG A 45 -8.08 11.42 8.40
CA ARG A 45 -6.67 11.33 7.97
C ARG A 45 -6.15 9.89 7.98
N ILE A 46 -6.94 8.98 7.42
CA ILE A 46 -6.61 7.54 7.35
C ILE A 46 -6.44 7.11 5.90
N VAL A 47 -5.29 6.52 5.59
CA VAL A 47 -5.09 5.74 4.37
C VAL A 47 -5.46 4.30 4.67
N HIS A 48 -6.35 3.72 3.89
CA HIS A 48 -6.77 2.33 3.99
C HIS A 48 -6.40 1.58 2.72
N ILE A 49 -5.67 0.48 2.87
CA ILE A 49 -5.21 -0.41 1.82
C ILE A 49 -5.68 -1.81 2.20
N GLU A 50 -6.63 -2.36 1.45
CA GLU A 50 -7.07 -3.74 1.62
C GLU A 50 -6.89 -4.49 0.30
N THR A 51 -6.09 -5.55 0.34
CA THR A 51 -5.90 -6.49 -0.76
C THR A 51 -5.77 -7.89 -0.17
N LYS A 52 -6.52 -8.86 -0.69
CA LYS A 52 -6.45 -10.24 -0.20
C LYS A 52 -5.07 -10.83 -0.49
N ASN A 53 -4.49 -11.50 0.51
CA ASN A 53 -3.16 -12.09 0.45
C ASN A 53 -2.06 -11.09 0.04
N PHE A 54 -2.14 -9.86 0.54
CA PHE A 54 -1.29 -8.78 0.06
C PHE A 54 0.20 -9.03 0.35
N ILE A 55 0.52 -9.34 1.60
CA ILE A 55 1.88 -9.60 2.07
C ILE A 55 1.92 -10.89 2.88
N ASP A 56 2.76 -11.83 2.49
CA ASP A 56 3.07 -12.99 3.30
C ASP A 56 4.30 -12.73 4.18
N LEU A 57 4.05 -12.29 5.42
CA LEU A 57 5.10 -12.03 6.42
C LEU A 57 5.97 -13.24 6.75
N CYS A 58 5.55 -14.47 6.40
CA CYS A 58 6.35 -15.68 6.62
C CYS A 58 7.36 -15.95 5.51
N SER A 59 7.05 -15.55 4.27
CA SER A 59 7.80 -15.98 3.08
C SER A 59 8.37 -14.83 2.25
N ASP A 60 7.76 -13.64 2.30
CA ASP A 60 8.18 -12.49 1.50
C ASP A 60 9.43 -11.77 2.07
N GLY A 61 9.84 -12.14 3.30
CA GLY A 61 10.98 -11.52 3.99
C GLY A 61 10.72 -10.04 4.23
N ASP A 62 11.59 -9.19 3.66
CA ASP A 62 11.41 -7.74 3.68
C ASP A 62 10.48 -7.28 2.56
N VAL A 63 9.44 -6.53 2.91
CA VAL A 63 8.52 -5.92 1.93
C VAL A 63 8.56 -4.40 2.05
N GLU A 64 8.88 -3.75 0.93
CA GLU A 64 8.87 -2.29 0.82
C GLU A 64 7.69 -1.88 -0.06
N ILE A 65 6.88 -0.94 0.45
CA ILE A 65 5.81 -0.28 -0.32
C ILE A 65 6.06 1.22 -0.22
N SER A 66 6.13 1.89 -1.36
CA SER A 66 6.35 3.34 -1.42
C SER A 66 5.49 3.99 -2.51
N TRP A 67 5.14 5.25 -2.31
CA TRP A 67 4.49 6.11 -3.31
C TRP A 67 4.89 7.56 -3.04
N LYS A 68 4.70 8.43 -4.04
CA LYS A 68 5.02 9.86 -3.97
C LYS A 68 3.74 10.68 -4.02
N ASN A 69 3.52 11.52 -3.03
CA ASN A 69 2.46 12.52 -3.09
C ASN A 69 2.98 13.76 -3.83
N ILE A 70 2.11 14.43 -4.57
CA ILE A 70 2.37 15.77 -5.06
C ILE A 70 1.81 16.72 -4.00
N LEU A 71 2.66 17.57 -3.45
CA LEU A 71 2.30 18.62 -2.49
C LEU A 71 1.75 19.85 -3.20
#